data_AF-A0A1Q3W7D2-F1
#
_entry.id   AF-A0A1Q3W7D2-F1
#
_cell.length_a   1.000
_cell.length_b   1.000
_cell.length_c   1.000
_cell.angle_alpha   90.00
_cell.angle_beta   90.00
_cell.angle_gamma   90.00
#
_symmetry.space_group_name_H-M   'P 1'
#
loop_
_entity.id
_entity.type
_entity.pdbx_description
1 polymer ?
#
loop_
_entity_poly.entity_id
_entity_poly.type
_entity_poly.pdbx_seq_one_letter_code
_entity_poly.pdbx_strand_id
1 'polypeptide(L)'
;MQELNLSTIPTGKMKSLACHASIMFMHKIARMPDSKRIAILVAFVKSFEIIALDDALDIFDLLITDMRGIAKKIGQKKRLRTLKDLDKAALTLADVCTLFLQDEMAGNQLKNSIFLRVSKDKLTESIALINNLTRPADEHFQDEMVQQYGRVCKFLPSLLEHIELKAASGLQ
;
A
#
# COMPACT_ATOMS: atom_id res chain seq x y z
N MET A 1 -12.79 18.64 -24.47
CA MET A 1 -12.81 18.28 -25.90
C MET A 1 -14.22 17.82 -26.24
N GLN A 2 -14.79 18.18 -27.39
CA GLN A 2 -16.06 17.57 -27.84
C GLN A 2 -15.88 16.04 -27.92
N GLU A 3 -16.78 15.29 -27.29
CA GLU A 3 -16.76 13.84 -27.33
C GLU A 3 -17.11 13.36 -28.74
N LEU A 4 -16.11 12.87 -29.47
CA LEU A 4 -16.32 12.17 -30.73
C LEU A 4 -16.99 10.83 -30.42
N ASN A 5 -18.20 10.63 -30.92
CA ASN A 5 -18.89 9.35 -30.78
C ASN A 5 -18.24 8.30 -31.70
N LEU A 6 -17.43 7.43 -31.11
CA LEU A 6 -16.73 6.35 -31.79
C LEU A 6 -17.33 4.97 -31.47
N SER A 7 -18.47 4.93 -30.76
CA SER A 7 -19.12 3.71 -30.28
C SER A 7 -19.57 2.77 -31.40
N THR A 8 -19.77 3.31 -32.60
CA THR A 8 -20.17 2.53 -33.79
C THR A 8 -18.98 1.83 -34.45
N ILE A 9 -17.73 2.19 -34.11
CA ILE A 9 -16.54 1.63 -34.75
C ILE A 9 -16.01 0.46 -33.91
N PRO A 10 -15.79 -0.72 -34.51
CA PRO A 10 -15.17 -1.84 -33.80
C PRO A 10 -13.80 -1.48 -33.25
N THR A 11 -13.58 -1.76 -31.96
CA THR A 11 -12.32 -1.46 -31.25
C THR A 11 -11.10 -2.10 -31.92
N GLY A 12 -11.24 -3.30 -32.49
CA GLY A 12 -10.18 -3.96 -33.25
C GLY A 12 -9.73 -3.19 -34.51
N LYS A 13 -10.68 -2.56 -35.23
CA LYS A 13 -10.34 -1.71 -36.39
C LYS A 13 -9.64 -0.43 -35.95
N MET A 14 -10.10 0.18 -34.86
CA MET A 14 -9.44 1.36 -34.26
C MET A 14 -7.99 1.07 -33.87
N LYS A 15 -7.77 -0.05 -33.17
CA LYS A 15 -6.42 -0.50 -32.79
C LYS A 15 -5.53 -0.76 -34.01
N SER A 16 -6.07 -1.39 -35.06
CA SER A 16 -5.32 -1.62 -36.30
C SER A 16 -4.91 -0.32 -36.99
N LEU A 17 -5.83 0.66 -37.10
CA LEU A 17 -5.51 1.98 -37.67
C LEU A 17 -4.47 2.73 -36.82
N ALA A 18 -4.56 2.66 -35.50
CA ALA A 18 -3.60 3.28 -34.59
C ALA A 18 -2.21 2.65 -34.69
N CYS A 19 -2.12 1.33 -34.74
CA CYS A 19 -0.86 0.60 -34.94
C CYS A 19 -0.25 0.92 -36.30
N HIS A 20 -1.09 1.04 -37.34
CA HIS A 20 -0.61 1.50 -38.64
C HIS A 20 -0.08 2.95 -38.56
N ALA A 21 -0.74 3.85 -37.82
CA ALA A 21 -0.25 5.21 -37.61
C ALA A 21 1.09 5.25 -36.86
N SER A 22 1.28 4.42 -35.84
CA SER A 22 2.45 4.45 -34.96
C SER A 22 3.75 4.04 -35.65
N ILE A 23 3.67 3.15 -36.64
CA ILE A 23 4.84 2.65 -37.38
C ILE A 23 5.10 3.49 -38.65
N MET A 24 4.15 4.32 -39.07
CA MET A 24 4.27 5.11 -40.29
C MET A 24 5.09 6.39 -40.11
N PHE A 25 5.91 6.70 -41.13
CA PHE A 25 6.61 7.99 -41.17
C PHE A 25 5.64 9.17 -41.32
N MET A 26 5.91 10.25 -40.57
CA MET A 26 5.12 11.49 -40.56
C MET A 26 4.83 12.04 -41.97
N HIS A 27 5.82 12.02 -42.86
CA HIS A 27 5.67 12.54 -44.22
C HIS A 27 4.65 11.73 -45.07
N LYS A 28 4.45 10.45 -44.76
CA LYS A 28 3.43 9.62 -45.43
C LYS A 28 2.03 9.95 -44.93
N ILE A 29 1.88 10.24 -43.64
CA ILE A 29 0.61 10.68 -43.05
C ILE A 29 0.23 12.05 -43.59
N ALA A 30 1.19 12.97 -43.72
CA ALA A 30 0.96 14.32 -44.25
C ALA A 30 0.42 14.32 -45.69
N ARG A 31 0.85 13.36 -46.52
CA ARG A 31 0.41 13.21 -47.93
C ARG A 31 -0.96 12.54 -48.10
N MET A 32 -1.61 12.09 -47.03
CA MET A 32 -2.92 11.45 -47.11
C MET A 32 -4.04 12.47 -47.37
N PRO A 33 -5.13 12.06 -48.04
CA PRO A 33 -6.36 12.86 -48.09
C PRO A 33 -6.84 13.21 -46.68
N ASP A 34 -7.36 14.42 -46.49
CA ASP A 34 -7.69 14.97 -45.18
C ASP A 34 -8.59 14.05 -44.34
N SER A 35 -9.60 13.44 -44.96
CA SER A 35 -10.51 12.48 -44.29
C SER A 35 -9.76 11.27 -43.71
N LYS A 36 -8.86 10.68 -44.49
CA LYS A 36 -8.04 9.53 -44.08
C LYS A 36 -7.01 9.93 -43.02
N ARG A 37 -6.39 11.11 -43.19
CA ARG A 37 -5.43 11.65 -42.23
C ARG A 37 -6.06 11.87 -40.86
N ILE A 38 -7.22 12.52 -40.82
CA ILE A 38 -7.98 12.77 -39.59
C ILE A 38 -8.40 11.44 -38.95
N ALA A 39 -8.95 10.49 -39.72
CA ALA A 39 -9.37 9.20 -39.19
C ALA A 39 -8.22 8.42 -38.52
N ILE A 40 -7.05 8.39 -39.16
CA ILE A 40 -5.86 7.70 -38.63
C ILE A 40 -5.32 8.41 -37.38
N LEU A 41 -5.27 9.74 -37.37
CA LEU A 41 -4.80 10.50 -36.21
C LEU A 41 -5.76 10.38 -35.02
N VAL A 42 -7.07 10.42 -35.26
CA VAL A 42 -8.08 10.20 -34.21
C VAL A 42 -7.96 8.78 -33.65
N ALA A 43 -7.82 7.77 -34.53
CA ALA A 43 -7.63 6.40 -34.09
C ALA A 43 -6.35 6.22 -33.26
N PHE A 44 -5.25 6.86 -33.68
CA PHE A 44 -3.99 6.87 -32.94
C PHE A 44 -4.14 7.49 -31.56
N VAL A 45 -4.62 8.75 -31.49
CA VAL A 45 -4.78 9.47 -30.21
C VAL A 45 -5.68 8.68 -29.25
N LYS A 46 -6.83 8.18 -29.72
CA LYS A 46 -7.76 7.43 -28.86
C LYS A 46 -7.20 6.10 -28.37
N SER A 47 -6.42 5.40 -29.19
CA SER A 47 -5.81 4.14 -28.76
C SER A 47 -4.63 4.36 -27.81
N PHE A 48 -3.82 5.38 -28.07
CA PHE A 48 -2.68 5.71 -27.21
C PHE A 48 -3.08 6.43 -25.92
N GLU A 49 -4.21 7.12 -25.90
CA GLU A 49 -4.83 7.65 -24.67
C GLU A 49 -5.13 6.51 -23.69
N ILE A 50 -5.71 5.41 -24.17
CA ILE A 50 -5.99 4.22 -23.35
C ILE A 50 -4.68 3.58 -22.88
N ILE A 51 -3.71 3.38 -23.78
CA ILE A 51 -2.41 2.79 -23.43
C ILE A 51 -1.68 3.65 -22.38
N ALA A 52 -1.63 4.97 -22.56
CA ALA A 52 -0.98 5.88 -21.63
C ALA A 52 -1.68 5.89 -20.25
N LEU A 53 -3.00 5.70 -20.22
CA LEU A 53 -3.76 5.57 -18.99
C LEU A 53 -3.43 4.25 -18.27
N ASP A 54 -3.37 3.14 -19.01
CA ASP A 54 -2.95 1.83 -18.47
C ASP A 54 -1.51 1.91 -17.90
N ASP A 55 -0.56 2.50 -18.66
CA ASP A 55 0.82 2.71 -18.21
C ASP A 55 0.90 3.58 -16.94
N ALA A 56 0.06 4.63 -16.84
CA ALA A 56 0.00 5.48 -15.66
C ALA A 56 -0.52 4.73 -14.43
N LEU A 57 -1.49 3.82 -14.61
CA LEU A 57 -2.01 2.97 -13.53
C LEU A 57 -0.97 1.94 -13.07
N ASP A 58 -0.20 1.36 -13.99
CA ASP A 58 0.90 0.45 -13.66
C ASP A 58 1.98 1.16 -12.81
N ILE A 59 2.35 2.39 -13.19
CA ILE A 59 3.28 3.21 -12.40
C ILE A 59 2.68 3.54 -11.02
N PHE A 60 1.38 3.85 -10.95
CA PHE A 60 0.70 4.09 -9.68
C PHE A 60 0.75 2.85 -8.77
N ASP A 61 0.47 1.65 -9.28
CA ASP A 61 0.55 0.41 -8.50
C ASP A 61 1.98 0.14 -7.99
N LEU A 62 2.98 0.38 -8.85
CA LEU A 62 4.39 0.27 -8.47
C LEU A 62 4.74 1.21 -7.30
N LEU A 63 4.28 2.46 -7.34
CA LEU A 63 4.49 3.43 -6.27
C LEU A 63 3.81 3.02 -4.97
N ILE A 64 2.57 2.52 -5.04
CA ILE A 64 1.84 2.01 -3.86
C ILE A 64 2.57 0.81 -3.24
N THR A 65 3.06 -0.10 -4.08
CA THR A 65 3.83 -1.28 -3.66
C THR A 65 5.15 -0.89 -3.00
N ASP A 66 5.89 0.06 -3.57
CA ASP A 66 7.12 0.58 -2.96
C ASP A 66 6.85 1.23 -1.60
N MET A 67 5.82 2.07 -1.50
CA MET A 67 5.43 2.70 -0.22
C MET A 67 5.06 1.66 0.84
N ARG A 68 4.36 0.59 0.46
CA ARG A 68 4.08 -0.55 1.36
C ARG A 68 5.38 -1.23 1.79
N GLY A 69 6.33 -1.42 0.87
CA GLY A 69 7.66 -1.97 1.15
C GLY A 69 8.45 -1.11 2.14
N ILE A 70 8.41 0.21 1.98
CA ILE A 70 9.05 1.18 2.89
C ILE A 70 8.38 1.12 4.27
N ALA A 71 7.05 1.16 4.35
CA ALA A 71 6.31 1.06 5.60
C ALA A 71 6.67 -0.24 6.36
N LYS A 72 6.72 -1.38 5.65
CA LYS A 72 7.15 -2.66 6.22
C LYS A 72 8.58 -2.60 6.78
N LYS A 73 9.53 -2.03 6.03
CA LYS A 73 10.94 -1.88 6.50
C LYS A 73 11.03 -1.00 7.73
N ILE A 74 10.28 0.11 7.79
CA ILE A 74 10.22 1.00 8.95
C ILE A 74 9.67 0.24 10.16
N GLY A 75 8.55 -0.49 10.00
CA GLY A 75 7.93 -1.24 11.07
C GLY A 75 8.85 -2.34 11.62
N GLN A 76 9.51 -3.09 10.73
CA GLN A 76 10.53 -4.08 11.12
C GLN A 76 11.68 -3.44 11.91
N LYS A 77 12.18 -2.28 11.47
CA LYS A 77 13.25 -1.56 12.18
C LYS A 77 12.82 -1.07 13.56
N LYS A 78 11.58 -0.57 13.70
CA LYS A 78 11.03 -0.19 15.02
C LYS A 78 10.93 -1.41 15.92
N ARG A 79 10.41 -2.53 15.41
CA ARG A 79 10.28 -3.80 16.17
C ARG A 79 11.62 -4.34 16.66
N LEU A 80 12.66 -4.29 15.83
CA LEU A 80 14.01 -4.70 16.25
C LEU A 80 14.56 -3.82 17.38
N ARG A 81 14.22 -2.52 17.41
CA ARG A 81 14.64 -1.63 18.50
C ARG A 81 13.92 -1.93 19.81
N THR A 82 12.63 -2.25 19.75
CA THR A 82 11.81 -2.54 20.94
C THR A 82 11.99 -3.97 21.47
N LEU A 83 12.65 -4.86 20.71
CA LEU A 83 12.89 -6.24 21.12
C LEU A 83 13.65 -6.33 22.45
N LYS A 84 14.66 -5.47 22.65
CA LYS A 84 15.43 -5.43 23.90
C LYS A 84 14.58 -5.07 25.12
N ASP A 85 13.60 -4.19 24.93
CA ASP A 85 12.70 -3.76 26.01
C ASP A 85 11.62 -4.82 26.27
N LEU A 86 11.17 -5.51 25.21
CA LEU A 86 10.31 -6.70 25.33
C LEU A 86 11.01 -7.82 26.11
N ASP A 87 12.27 -8.14 25.78
CA ASP A 87 13.05 -9.20 26.43
C ASP A 87 13.17 -8.94 27.94
N LYS A 88 13.45 -7.69 28.34
CA LYS A 88 13.51 -7.31 29.76
C LYS A 88 12.17 -7.48 30.47
N ALA A 89 11.08 -7.04 29.85
CA ALA A 89 9.74 -7.17 30.42
C ALA A 89 9.33 -8.67 30.54
N ALA A 90 9.65 -9.47 29.53
CA ALA A 90 9.38 -10.91 29.51
C ALA A 90 10.19 -11.67 30.58
N LEU A 91 11.49 -11.37 30.75
CA LEU A 91 12.30 -11.94 31.83
C LEU A 91 11.74 -11.57 33.21
N THR A 92 11.34 -10.32 33.41
CA THR A 92 10.72 -9.88 34.67
C THR A 92 9.42 -10.64 34.96
N LEU A 93 8.60 -10.89 33.94
CA LEU A 93 7.38 -11.67 34.09
C LEU A 93 7.66 -13.16 34.34
N ALA A 94 8.68 -13.74 33.69
CA ALA A 94 9.11 -15.11 33.90
C ALA A 94 9.66 -15.34 35.32
N ASP A 95 10.42 -14.39 35.86
CA ASP A 95 10.91 -14.43 37.25
C ASP A 95 9.73 -14.43 38.23
N VAL A 96 8.66 -13.66 37.96
CA VAL A 96 7.46 -13.65 38.80
C VAL A 96 6.66 -14.95 38.68
N CYS A 97 6.55 -15.51 37.47
CA CYS A 97 5.88 -16.79 37.24
C CYS A 97 6.63 -17.97 37.87
N THR A 98 7.96 -17.96 37.89
CA THR A 98 8.76 -19.02 38.56
C THR A 98 8.57 -18.97 40.08
N LEU A 99 8.52 -17.77 40.68
CA LEU A 99 8.16 -17.61 42.09
C LEU A 99 6.75 -18.13 42.39
N PHE A 100 5.79 -17.87 41.50
CA PHE A 100 4.42 -18.40 41.64
C PHE A 100 4.37 -19.94 41.58
N LEU A 101 5.22 -20.57 40.77
CA LEU A 101 5.25 -22.04 40.60
C LEU A 101 6.09 -22.76 41.67
N GLN A 102 7.03 -22.09 42.32
CA GLN A 102 7.90 -22.67 43.35
C GLN A 102 7.33 -22.59 44.77
N ASP A 103 6.36 -21.71 45.00
CA ASP A 103 5.82 -21.45 46.34
C ASP A 103 4.59 -22.35 46.61
N GLU A 104 4.80 -23.40 47.40
CA GLU A 104 3.76 -24.31 47.94
C GLU A 104 2.91 -23.64 49.04
N MET A 105 3.10 -22.35 49.35
CA MET A 105 2.49 -21.68 50.50
C MET A 105 1.18 -20.95 50.18
N ALA A 106 0.31 -20.87 51.20
CA ALA A 106 -1.01 -20.26 51.13
C ALA A 106 -1.00 -18.83 50.54
N GLY A 107 -1.84 -18.62 49.51
CA GLY A 107 -1.78 -17.51 48.55
C GLY A 107 -1.83 -16.06 49.08
N ASN A 108 -1.99 -15.82 50.39
CA ASN A 108 -1.88 -14.49 50.99
C ASN A 108 -0.42 -14.08 51.29
N GLN A 109 0.49 -15.04 51.53
CA GLN A 109 1.92 -14.74 51.68
C GLN A 109 2.65 -14.63 50.34
N LEU A 110 2.13 -15.32 49.32
CA LEU A 110 2.65 -15.32 47.95
C LEU A 110 2.67 -13.93 47.29
N LYS A 111 1.59 -13.15 47.45
CA LYS A 111 1.55 -11.78 46.90
C LYS A 111 2.61 -10.88 47.55
N ASN A 112 2.80 -11.02 48.86
CA ASN A 112 3.79 -10.23 49.59
C ASN A 112 5.22 -10.64 49.24
N SER A 113 5.50 -11.95 49.06
CA SER A 113 6.82 -12.43 48.63
C SER A 113 7.17 -11.98 47.22
N ILE A 114 6.20 -11.98 46.29
CA ILE A 114 6.36 -11.45 44.93
C ILE A 114 6.65 -9.94 44.96
N PHE A 115 5.88 -9.16 45.72
CA PHE A 115 6.07 -7.70 45.78
C PHE A 115 7.35 -7.25 46.49
N LEU A 116 7.92 -8.10 47.35
CA LEU A 116 9.26 -7.87 47.93
C LEU A 116 10.38 -8.02 46.89
N ARG A 117 10.20 -8.90 45.89
CA ARG A 117 11.20 -9.15 44.83
C ARG A 117 11.04 -8.19 43.65
N VAL A 118 9.80 -7.94 43.23
CA VAL A 118 9.45 -7.04 42.11
C VAL A 118 8.35 -6.11 42.58
N SER A 119 8.60 -4.80 42.58
CA SER A 119 7.58 -3.83 42.99
C SER A 119 6.34 -3.93 42.10
N LYS A 120 5.17 -3.65 42.70
CA LYS A 120 3.89 -3.62 41.98
C LYS A 120 3.96 -2.73 40.74
N ASP A 121 4.62 -1.58 40.86
CA ASP A 121 4.76 -0.60 39.76
C ASP A 121 5.58 -1.17 38.59
N LYS A 122 6.70 -1.86 38.87
CA LYS A 122 7.53 -2.52 37.84
C LYS A 122 6.79 -3.65 37.14
N LEU A 123 5.95 -4.39 37.87
CA LEU A 123 5.13 -5.44 37.29
C LEU A 123 4.08 -4.85 36.35
N THR A 124 3.38 -3.79 36.77
CA THR A 124 2.40 -3.10 35.92
C THR A 124 3.04 -2.46 34.70
N GLU A 125 4.23 -1.89 34.83
CA GLU A 125 4.99 -1.33 33.71
C GLU A 125 5.41 -2.43 32.72
N SER A 126 5.88 -3.57 33.22
CA SER A 126 6.28 -4.72 32.37
C SER A 126 5.08 -5.30 31.62
N ILE A 127 3.91 -5.44 32.28
CA ILE A 127 2.67 -5.89 31.63
C ILE A 127 2.22 -4.88 30.58
N ALA A 128 2.25 -3.58 30.89
CA ALA A 128 1.89 -2.54 29.94
C ALA A 128 2.84 -2.51 28.72
N LEU A 129 4.15 -2.69 28.94
CA LEU A 129 5.14 -2.80 27.86
C LEU A 129 4.88 -4.02 26.98
N ILE A 130 4.63 -5.19 27.56
CA ILE A 130 4.30 -6.40 26.79
C ILE A 130 3.02 -6.18 25.98
N ASN A 131 1.96 -5.65 26.57
CA ASN A 131 0.70 -5.42 25.86
C ASN A 131 0.85 -4.39 24.74
N ASN A 132 1.65 -3.35 24.92
CA ASN A 132 1.91 -2.35 23.87
C ASN A 132 2.81 -2.88 22.75
N LEU A 133 3.79 -3.73 23.08
CA LEU A 133 4.77 -4.26 22.13
C LEU A 133 4.27 -5.53 21.42
N THR A 134 3.31 -6.24 22.00
CA THR A 134 2.75 -7.48 21.47
C THR A 134 1.51 -7.14 20.65
N ARG A 135 1.69 -7.08 19.33
CA ARG A 135 0.56 -7.04 18.39
C ARG A 135 0.11 -8.45 18.01
N PRO A 136 -1.21 -8.73 17.90
CA PRO A 136 -1.66 -9.96 17.28
C PRO A 136 -1.08 -10.08 15.86
N ALA A 137 -0.86 -11.31 15.38
CA ALA A 137 -0.11 -11.58 14.14
C ALA A 137 -0.70 -10.88 12.89
N ASP A 138 -1.98 -10.51 12.95
CA ASP A 138 -2.73 -9.89 11.85
C ASP A 138 -2.70 -8.35 11.86
N GLU A 139 -2.10 -7.70 12.86
CA GLU A 139 -1.98 -6.24 12.89
C GLU A 139 -0.88 -5.77 11.93
N HIS A 140 -1.31 -5.49 10.71
CA HIS A 140 -0.51 -4.95 9.62
C HIS A 140 0.09 -3.57 9.98
N PHE A 141 1.15 -3.17 9.27
CA PHE A 141 1.95 -1.93 9.45
C PHE A 141 1.18 -0.62 9.20
N GLN A 142 -0.05 -0.51 9.72
CA GLN A 142 -1.02 0.55 9.45
C GLN A 142 -0.48 1.92 9.89
N ASP A 143 0.13 2.00 11.08
CA ASP A 143 0.75 3.23 11.57
C ASP A 143 1.90 3.69 10.67
N GLU A 144 2.75 2.76 10.23
CA GLU A 144 3.83 3.05 9.29
C GLU A 144 3.30 3.43 7.89
N MET A 145 2.15 2.89 7.48
CA MET A 145 1.48 3.29 6.25
C MET A 145 0.92 4.71 6.35
N VAL A 146 0.36 5.11 7.50
CA VAL A 146 -0.07 6.51 7.74
C VAL A 146 1.12 7.46 7.64
N GLN A 147 2.32 7.06 8.05
CA GLN A 147 3.53 7.86 7.86
C GLN A 147 3.89 8.09 6.38
N GLN A 148 3.42 7.23 5.46
CA GLN A 148 3.57 7.44 4.01
C GLN A 148 2.46 8.30 3.39
N TYR A 149 1.42 8.68 4.14
CA TYR A 149 0.28 9.46 3.63
C TYR A 149 0.69 10.75 2.92
N GLY A 150 1.69 11.45 3.46
CA GLY A 150 2.22 12.67 2.85
C GLY A 150 2.89 12.45 1.48
N ARG A 151 3.29 11.22 1.14
CA ARG A 151 3.80 10.88 -0.20
C ARG A 151 2.65 10.62 -1.16
N VAL A 152 1.62 9.90 -0.70
CA VAL A 152 0.39 9.66 -1.47
C VAL A 152 -0.28 10.99 -1.86
N CYS A 153 -0.37 11.92 -0.92
CA CYS A 153 -0.99 13.23 -1.15
C CYS A 153 -0.29 14.11 -2.20
N LYS A 154 0.97 13.81 -2.58
CA LYS A 154 1.69 14.59 -3.59
C LYS A 154 1.23 14.30 -5.02
N PHE A 155 0.82 13.06 -5.29
CA PHE A 155 0.48 12.63 -6.64
C PHE A 155 -1.01 12.28 -6.79
N LEU A 156 -1.69 11.92 -5.70
CA LEU A 156 -3.11 11.55 -5.73
C LEU A 156 -4.03 12.66 -6.30
N PRO A 157 -3.86 13.95 -5.94
CA PRO A 157 -4.71 15.01 -6.51
C PRO A 157 -4.56 15.12 -8.02
N SER A 158 -3.31 15.13 -8.51
CA SER A 158 -3.02 15.18 -9.94
C SER A 158 -3.56 13.95 -10.67
N LEU A 159 -3.49 12.77 -10.06
CA LEU A 159 -4.02 11.54 -10.64
C LEU A 159 -5.54 11.60 -10.78
N LEU A 160 -6.25 12.05 -9.74
CA LEU A 160 -7.71 12.17 -9.76
C LEU A 160 -8.21 13.28 -10.68
N GLU A 161 -7.41 14.32 -10.90
CA GLU A 161 -7.74 15.41 -11.83
C GLU A 161 -7.63 14.97 -13.29
N HIS A 162 -6.65 14.12 -13.62
CA HIS A 162 -6.31 13.78 -15.01
C HIS A 162 -6.82 12.40 -15.45
N ILE A 163 -7.17 11.51 -14.52
CA ILE A 163 -7.65 10.16 -14.81
C ILE A 163 -9.14 10.07 -14.48
N GLU A 164 -9.97 9.96 -15.52
CA GLU A 164 -11.37 9.56 -15.37
C GLU A 164 -11.47 8.05 -15.14
N LEU A 165 -11.68 7.64 -13.89
CA LEU A 165 -11.97 6.26 -13.56
C LEU A 165 -13.39 5.90 -13.99
N LYS A 166 -13.50 5.15 -15.08
CA LYS A 166 -14.78 4.59 -15.55
C LYS A 166 -14.88 3.16 -15.06
N ALA A 167 -16.07 2.79 -14.56
CA ALA A 167 -16.34 1.39 -14.26
C ALA A 167 -16.21 0.58 -15.56
N ALA A 168 -15.54 -0.57 -15.49
CA ALA A 168 -15.61 -1.52 -16.58
C ALA A 168 -17.08 -1.94 -16.73
N SER A 169 -17.72 -1.54 -17.82
CA SER A 169 -18.99 -2.12 -18.23
C SER A 169 -18.71 -3.61 -18.43
N GLY A 170 -19.11 -4.44 -17.46
CA GLY A 170 -18.99 -5.89 -17.58
C GLY A 170 -19.57 -6.31 -18.94
N LEU A 171 -18.82 -7.14 -19.67
CA LEU A 171 -19.27 -7.75 -20.92
C LEU A 171 -20.75 -8.16 -20.81
N GLN A 172 -21.60 -7.55 -21.65
CA GLN A 172 -22.80 -8.17 -22.17
C GLN A 172 -22.52 -8.58 -23.62
#